data_AF-A0A7V9J3X4-F1
#
_entry.id   AF-A0A7V9J3X4-F1
#
_cell.length_a   1.000
_cell.length_b   1.000
_cell.length_c   1.000
_cell.angle_alpha   90.00
_cell.angle_beta   90.00
_cell.angle_gamma   90.00
#
_symmetry.space_group_name_H-M   'P 1'
#
loop_
_entity.id
_entity.type
_entity.pdbx_description
1 polymer ?
#
loop_
_entity_poly.entity_id
_entity_poly.type
_entity_poly.pdbx_seq_one_letter_code
_entity_poly.pdbx_strand_id
1 'polypeptide(L)'
;MLYIKPACYGDEPRDIYEYFKTNQAFPHESTTDQFFTESQFESYRMLGLYTMERLCGGACGNFLELTQTILTNHLGRSVPEWLANLMERAKENPGTQS
;
A
#
# COMPACT_ATOMS: atom_id res chain seq x y z
N MET A 1 11.88 -8.69 0.21
CA MET A 1 10.42 -8.52 0.37
C MET A 1 10.13 -7.06 0.63
N LEU A 2 9.07 -6.51 0.03
CA LEU A 2 8.58 -5.17 0.32
C LEU A 2 7.49 -5.31 1.39
N TYR A 3 7.68 -4.65 2.54
CA TYR A 3 6.69 -4.64 3.62
C TYR A 3 6.21 -3.21 3.84
N ILE A 4 4.90 -3.00 3.74
CA ILE A 4 4.25 -1.72 4.00
C ILE A 4 3.55 -1.85 5.34
N LYS A 5 3.99 -1.07 6.32
CA LYS A 5 3.37 -1.05 7.65
C LYS A 5 2.16 -0.11 7.61
N PRO A 6 0.92 -0.58 7.89
CA PRO A 6 -0.20 0.32 8.09
C PRO A 6 0.04 1.15 9.36
N ALA A 7 -0.13 2.46 9.25
CA ALA A 7 0.05 3.40 10.33
C ALA A 7 -0.95 4.55 10.14
N CYS A 8 -1.50 5.03 11.26
CA CYS A 8 -2.33 6.24 11.28
C CYS A 8 -1.48 7.39 11.83
N TYR A 9 -1.34 8.46 11.06
CA TYR A 9 -0.52 9.63 11.39
C TYR A 9 -1.37 10.86 11.79
N GLY A 10 -2.70 10.77 11.67
CA GLY A 10 -3.65 11.84 12.01
C GLY A 10 -4.07 12.71 10.83
N ASP A 11 -3.48 12.51 9.64
CA ASP A 11 -3.84 13.21 8.40
C ASP A 11 -4.85 12.41 7.55
N GLU A 12 -5.27 11.25 8.03
CA GLU A 12 -6.22 10.37 7.35
C GLU A 12 -7.62 10.99 7.26
N PRO A 13 -8.46 10.54 6.30
CA PRO A 13 -9.87 10.91 6.22
C PRO A 13 -10.58 10.77 7.57
N ARG A 14 -11.53 11.68 7.83
CA ARG A 14 -12.26 11.78 9.10
C ARG A 14 -12.81 10.44 9.58
N ASP A 15 -13.32 9.63 8.66
CA ASP A 15 -13.92 8.33 8.99
C ASP A 15 -12.92 7.33 9.58
N ILE A 16 -11.66 7.33 9.08
CA ILE A 16 -10.57 6.51 9.64
C ILE A 16 -10.16 7.03 11.02
N TYR A 17 -10.09 8.35 11.16
CA TYR A 17 -9.70 9.00 12.41
C TYR A 17 -10.74 8.78 13.52
N GLU A 18 -12.04 8.80 13.19
CA GLU A 18 -13.13 8.51 14.13
C GLU A 18 -13.09 7.05 14.59
N TYR A 19 -12.82 6.11 13.69
CA TYR A 19 -12.63 4.70 14.05
C TYR A 19 -11.40 4.50 14.92
N PHE A 20 -10.26 5.11 14.57
CA PHE A 20 -9.03 5.06 15.37
C PHE A 20 -9.21 5.62 16.78
N LYS A 21 -9.97 6.72 16.92
CA LYS A 21 -10.28 7.31 18.24
C LYS A 21 -11.10 6.39 19.13
N THR A 22 -12.00 5.61 18.54
CA THR A 22 -12.91 4.72 19.27
C THR A 22 -12.32 3.32 19.48
N ASN A 23 -11.29 2.94 18.71
CA ASN A 23 -10.63 1.64 18.78
C ASN A 23 -9.11 1.80 18.92
N GLN A 24 -8.62 1.82 20.17
CA GLN A 24 -7.19 2.01 20.48
C GLN A 24 -6.26 0.93 19.91
N ALA A 25 -6.79 -0.25 19.60
CA ALA A 25 -6.02 -1.34 19.04
C ALA A 25 -5.88 -1.22 17.50
N PHE A 26 -6.67 -0.38 16.84
CA PHE A 26 -6.52 -0.10 15.41
C PHE A 26 -5.21 0.65 15.12
N PRO A 27 -4.48 0.36 14.03
CA PRO A 27 -4.70 -0.68 13.01
C PRO A 27 -3.98 -2.01 13.32
N HIS A 28 -3.59 -2.26 14.57
CA HIS A 28 -2.83 -3.44 15.03
C HIS A 28 -3.70 -4.39 15.88
N GLU A 29 -4.98 -4.50 15.54
CA GLU A 29 -5.90 -5.37 16.28
C GLU A 29 -5.50 -6.83 16.13
N SER A 30 -5.72 -7.61 17.18
CA SER A 30 -5.43 -9.04 17.13
C SER A 30 -6.31 -9.69 16.07
N THR A 31 -5.69 -10.40 15.12
CA THR A 31 -6.39 -11.18 14.08
C THR A 31 -7.06 -12.44 14.63
N THR A 32 -7.11 -12.59 15.97
CA THR A 32 -7.80 -13.69 16.65
C THR A 32 -9.31 -13.60 16.48
N ASP A 33 -9.84 -12.38 16.32
CA ASP A 33 -11.25 -12.17 16.03
C ASP A 33 -11.48 -12.23 14.51
N GLN A 34 -12.03 -13.35 14.02
CA GLN A 34 -12.22 -13.60 12.59
C GLN A 34 -13.46 -12.90 12.00
N PHE A 35 -14.25 -12.24 12.84
CA PHE A 35 -15.49 -11.57 12.45
C PHE A 35 -15.31 -10.06 12.46
N PHE A 36 -14.90 -9.54 11.30
CA PHE A 36 -14.84 -8.10 11.10
C PHE A 36 -16.25 -7.50 11.04
N THR A 37 -16.48 -6.42 11.77
CA THR A 37 -17.67 -5.59 11.55
C THR A 37 -17.53 -4.81 10.23
N GLU A 38 -18.65 -4.38 9.65
CA GLU A 38 -18.63 -3.61 8.39
C GLU A 38 -17.79 -2.33 8.52
N SER A 39 -17.91 -1.60 9.62
CA SER A 39 -17.13 -0.40 9.90
C SER A 39 -15.62 -0.68 10.05
N GLN A 40 -15.26 -1.83 10.61
CA GLN A 40 -13.86 -2.25 10.75
C GLN A 40 -13.26 -2.61 9.39
N PHE A 41 -13.98 -3.41 8.59
CA PHE A 41 -13.55 -3.76 7.23
C PHE A 41 -13.36 -2.49 6.37
N GLU A 42 -14.33 -1.58 6.42
CA GLU A 42 -14.27 -0.34 5.65
C GLU A 42 -13.13 0.57 6.09
N SER A 43 -12.85 0.66 7.39
CA SER A 43 -11.72 1.44 7.92
C SER A 43 -10.37 0.90 7.45
N TYR A 44 -10.18 -0.43 7.44
CA TYR A 44 -8.96 -1.04 6.87
C TYR A 44 -8.86 -0.83 5.35
N ARG A 45 -9.97 -0.95 4.61
CA ARG A 45 -10.01 -0.71 3.16
C ARG A 45 -9.63 0.73 2.83
N MET A 46 -10.22 1.71 3.52
CA MET A 46 -9.93 3.13 3.33
C MET A 46 -8.48 3.45 3.71
N LEU A 47 -7.95 2.89 4.80
CA LEU A 47 -6.56 3.09 5.21
C LEU A 47 -5.59 2.54 4.16
N GLY A 48 -5.88 1.35 3.61
CA GLY A 48 -5.11 0.75 2.53
C GLY A 48 -5.13 1.61 1.26
N LEU A 49 -6.30 2.09 0.84
CA LEU A 49 -6.45 2.97 -0.31
C LEU A 49 -5.66 4.26 -0.13
N TYR A 50 -5.85 4.94 0.99
CA TYR A 50 -5.15 6.18 1.31
C TYR A 50 -3.62 6.00 1.34
N THR A 51 -3.15 4.90 1.93
CA THR A 51 -1.72 4.56 1.95
C THR A 51 -1.18 4.38 0.53
N MET A 52 -1.90 3.66 -0.33
CA MET A 52 -1.49 3.44 -1.71
C MET A 52 -1.55 4.71 -2.55
N GLU A 53 -2.56 5.56 -2.38
CA GLU A 53 -2.64 6.86 -3.07
C GLU A 53 -1.41 7.74 -2.77
N ARG A 54 -0.98 7.76 -1.49
CA ARG A 54 0.23 8.50 -1.09
C ARG A 54 1.52 7.88 -1.60
N LEU A 55 1.61 6.55 -1.66
CA LEU A 55 2.80 5.87 -2.14
C LEU A 55 2.93 5.95 -3.67
N CYS A 56 1.82 5.82 -4.40
CA CYS A 56 1.80 5.76 -5.86
C CYS A 56 1.91 7.14 -6.53
N GLY A 57 1.57 8.25 -5.84
CA GLY A 57 1.72 9.60 -6.37
C GLY A 57 1.03 9.84 -7.73
N GLY A 58 -0.03 9.08 -8.03
CA GLY A 58 -0.75 9.14 -9.31
C GLY A 58 -0.23 8.23 -10.43
N ALA A 59 0.91 7.55 -10.24
CA ALA A 59 1.41 6.54 -11.18
C ALA A 59 0.92 5.16 -10.74
N CYS A 60 -0.09 4.62 -11.43
CA CYS A 60 -0.61 3.28 -11.21
C CYS A 60 -0.38 2.47 -12.50
N GLY A 61 0.74 1.74 -12.54
CA GLY A 61 0.92 0.61 -13.43
C GLY A 61 1.10 -0.67 -12.64
N ASN A 62 1.93 -1.58 -13.14
CA ASN A 62 2.14 -2.88 -12.51
C ASN A 62 3.02 -2.79 -11.23
N PHE A 63 3.13 -3.90 -10.51
CA PHE A 63 3.92 -4.02 -9.27
C PHE A 63 5.36 -3.51 -9.40
N LEU A 64 6.01 -3.64 -10.56
CA LEU A 64 7.39 -3.20 -10.75
C LEU A 64 7.50 -1.67 -10.68
N GLU A 65 6.58 -0.97 -11.31
CA GLU A 65 6.52 0.50 -11.28
C GLU A 65 6.24 1.02 -9.87
N LEU A 66 5.37 0.32 -9.12
CA LEU A 66 5.13 0.60 -7.71
C LEU A 66 6.43 0.45 -6.90
N THR A 67 7.14 -0.66 -7.04
CA THR A 67 8.38 -0.90 -6.30
C THR A 67 9.46 0.13 -6.63
N GLN A 68 9.60 0.51 -7.91
CA GLN A 68 10.52 1.54 -8.33
C GLN A 68 10.18 2.88 -7.67
N THR A 69 8.90 3.31 -7.77
CA THR A 69 8.41 4.57 -7.21
C THR A 69 8.67 4.65 -5.71
N ILE A 70 8.39 3.58 -4.96
CA ILE A 70 8.65 3.53 -3.52
C ILE A 70 10.15 3.65 -3.24
N LEU A 71 10.99 2.91 -3.96
CA LEU A 71 12.43 2.92 -3.74
C LEU A 71 13.04 4.30 -4.00
N THR A 72 12.69 4.95 -5.11
CA THR A 72 13.29 6.22 -5.51
C THR A 72 12.70 7.41 -4.77
N ASN A 73 11.37 7.48 -4.66
CA ASN A 73 10.69 8.70 -4.21
C ASN A 73 10.50 8.73 -2.69
N HIS A 74 10.30 7.57 -2.06
CA HIS A 74 10.01 7.49 -0.62
C HIS A 74 11.21 6.99 0.20
N LEU A 75 12.05 6.13 -0.36
CA LEU A 75 13.21 5.56 0.35
C LEU A 75 14.56 6.15 -0.07
N GLY A 76 14.60 6.99 -1.12
CA GLY A 76 15.84 7.62 -1.63
C GLY A 76 16.90 6.61 -2.07
N ARG A 77 16.50 5.39 -2.47
CA ARG A 77 17.40 4.33 -2.92
C ARG A 77 17.46 4.26 -4.43
N SER A 78 18.61 3.88 -4.96
CA SER A 78 18.76 3.55 -6.38
C SER A 78 18.00 2.28 -6.73
N VAL A 79 17.51 2.21 -7.98
CA VAL A 79 16.85 1.02 -8.51
C VAL A 79 17.85 -0.14 -8.55
N PRO A 80 17.58 -1.27 -7.86
CA PRO A 80 18.45 -2.44 -7.91
C PRO A 80 18.48 -3.07 -9.30
N GLU A 81 19.61 -3.69 -9.65
CA GLU A 81 19.81 -4.34 -10.95
C GLU A 81 18.74 -5.40 -11.26
N TRP A 82 18.37 -6.23 -10.29
CA TRP A 82 17.32 -7.24 -10.48
C TRP A 82 15.97 -6.63 -10.88
N LEU A 83 15.65 -5.44 -10.37
CA LEU A 83 14.41 -4.75 -10.68
C LEU A 83 14.49 -4.12 -12.08
N ALA A 84 15.62 -3.49 -12.41
CA ALA A 84 15.87 -2.96 -13.76
C ALA A 84 15.74 -4.06 -14.82
N ASN A 85 16.37 -5.22 -14.61
CA ASN A 85 16.30 -6.37 -15.52
C ASN A 85 14.87 -6.90 -15.68
N LEU A 86 14.06 -6.93 -14.61
CA LEU A 86 12.66 -7.35 -14.70
C LEU A 86 11.79 -6.34 -15.46
N MET A 87 12.05 -5.05 -15.26
CA MET A 87 11.35 -3.99 -15.99
C MET A 87 11.68 -4.00 -17.49
N GLU A 88 12.92 -4.30 -17.86
CA GLU A 88 13.31 -4.51 -19.26
C GLU A 88 12.57 -5.71 -19.87
N ARG A 89 12.55 -6.85 -19.17
CA ARG A 89 11.80 -8.05 -19.61
C ARG A 89 10.29 -7.80 -19.76
N ALA A 90 9.71 -6.99 -18.88
CA ALA A 90 8.29 -6.63 -18.95
C ALA A 90 7.97 -5.74 -20.16
N LYS A 91 8.92 -4.92 -20.63
CA LYS A 91 8.79 -4.14 -21.86
C LYS A 91 8.94 -4.99 -23.12
N GLU A 92 9.76 -6.05 -23.05
CA GLU A 92 10.03 -6.96 -24.16
C GLU A 92 8.90 -7.97 -24.40
N ASN A 93 8.03 -8.24 -23.42
CA ASN A 93 6.92 -9.18 -23.56
C ASN A 93 5.55 -8.55 -23.21
N PRO A 94 4.94 -7.78 -24.13
CA PRO A 94 3.62 -7.17 -23.91
C PRO A 94 2.45 -8.17 -24.01
N GLY A 95 2.70 -9.45 -24.27
CA GLY A 95 1.69 -10.43 -24.67
C GLY A 95 1.59 -11.66 -23.77
N THR A 96 1.03 -11.51 -22.58
CA THR A 96 0.32 -12.63 -21.91
C THR A 96 -0.76 -12.07 -20.99
N GLN A 97 -1.77 -11.44 -21.59
CA GLN A 97 -3.12 -11.47 -21.02
C GLN A 97 -3.84 -12.62 -21.73
N SER A 98 -4.20 -13.65 -20.98
CA SER A 98 -5.12 -14.71 -21.41
C SER A 98 -6.07 -15.05 -20.28
#